data_AF-A0A9E2VP59-F1
#
_entry.id   AF-A0A9E2VP59-F1
#
_cell.length_a   1.000
_cell.length_b   1.000
_cell.length_c   1.000
_cell.angle_alpha   90.00
_cell.angle_beta   90.00
_cell.angle_gamma   90.00
#
_symmetry.space_group_name_H-M   'P 1'
#
loop_
_entity.id
_entity.type
_entity.pdbx_description
1 polymer ?
#
loop_
_entity_poly.entity_id
_entity_poly.type
_entity_poly.pdbx_seq_one_letter_code
_entity_poly.pdbx_strand_id
1 'polypeptide(L)'
;MARESANAKLARVNQILARLARTYPDAHCELNYSNPLELLIATILSARCTDKQVNLVTANLFKKYPSATDFAGADPVELEQ
;
A
#
# COMPACT_ATOMS: atom_id res chain seq x y z
N MET A 1 22.83 -8.61 26.69
CA MET A 1 23.60 -8.02 25.56
C MET A 1 23.66 -6.51 25.76
N ALA A 2 24.84 -5.89 25.66
CA ALA A 2 24.98 -4.44 25.77
C ALA A 2 24.27 -3.74 24.59
N ARG A 3 23.56 -2.65 24.87
CA ARG A 3 22.84 -1.87 23.84
C ARG A 3 23.87 -1.15 22.96
N GLU A 4 23.68 -1.20 21.65
CA GLU A 4 24.53 -0.47 20.69
C GLU A 4 24.54 1.05 20.95
N SER A 5 25.64 1.73 20.65
CA SER A 5 25.71 3.20 20.71
C SER A 5 24.91 3.84 19.56
N ALA A 6 24.49 5.09 19.74
CA ALA A 6 23.73 5.81 18.70
C ALA A 6 24.47 5.88 17.35
N ASN A 7 25.78 6.14 17.38
CA ASN A 7 26.62 6.20 16.18
C ASN A 7 26.75 4.83 15.49
N ALA A 8 26.94 3.76 16.28
CA ALA A 8 27.00 2.39 15.73
C ALA A 8 25.66 1.99 15.10
N LYS A 9 24.53 2.38 15.71
CA LYS A 9 23.18 2.18 15.16
C LYS A 9 22.98 2.88 13.82
N LEU A 10 23.36 4.16 13.73
CA LEU A 10 23.25 4.94 12.49
C LEU A 10 24.11 4.33 11.37
N ALA A 11 25.36 3.96 11.67
CA ALA A 11 26.25 3.31 10.71
C ALA A 11 25.64 2.00 10.18
N ARG A 12 25.05 1.18 11.06
CA ARG A 12 24.37 -0.07 10.69
C ARG A 12 23.13 0.17 9.83
N VAL A 13 22.29 1.15 10.17
CA VAL A 13 21.09 1.51 9.39
C VAL A 13 21.48 1.95 7.98
N ASN A 14 22.49 2.81 7.84
CA ASN A 14 22.94 3.28 6.53
C ASN A 14 23.45 2.14 5.64
N GLN A 15 24.17 1.17 6.23
CA GLN A 15 24.59 -0.04 5.50
C GLN A 15 23.41 -0.91 5.07
N ILE A 16 22.37 -1.04 5.90
CA ILE A 16 21.14 -1.77 5.56
C ILE A 16 20.42 -1.08 4.41
N LEU A 17 20.21 0.24 4.50
CA LEU A 17 19.53 1.02 3.46
C LEU A 17 20.28 0.95 2.12
N ALA A 18 21.62 1.07 2.14
CA ALA A 18 22.42 0.94 0.92
C ALA A 18 22.29 -0.45 0.27
N ARG A 19 22.24 -1.52 1.08
CA ARG A 19 22.01 -2.89 0.57
C ARG A 19 20.61 -3.05 0.02
N LEU A 20 19.58 -2.55 0.71
CA LEU A 20 18.20 -2.59 0.24
C LEU A 20 18.03 -1.85 -1.08
N ALA A 21 18.54 -0.63 -1.20
CA ALA A 21 18.49 0.17 -2.42
C ALA A 21 19.19 -0.53 -3.60
N ARG A 22 20.32 -1.21 -3.36
CA ARG A 22 21.02 -1.99 -4.39
C ARG A 22 20.28 -3.28 -4.77
N THR A 23 19.60 -3.91 -3.82
CA THR A 23 18.93 -5.21 -4.02
C THR A 23 17.58 -5.04 -4.70
N TYR A 24 16.86 -3.96 -4.38
CA TYR A 24 15.54 -3.63 -4.90
C TYR A 24 15.55 -2.22 -5.52
N PRO A 25 16.26 -2.02 -6.64
CA PRO A 25 16.40 -0.69 -7.26
C PRO A 25 15.07 -0.11 -7.73
N ASP A 26 14.12 -0.97 -8.08
CA ASP A 26 12.81 -0.59 -8.61
C ASP A 26 11.68 -0.75 -7.57
N ALA A 27 11.99 -0.71 -6.27
CA ALA A 27 10.98 -0.82 -5.22
C ALA A 27 9.98 0.35 -5.30
N HIS A 28 8.70 0.03 -5.52
CA HIS A 28 7.60 1.00 -5.61
C HIS A 28 6.32 0.41 -4.99
N CYS A 29 5.25 1.21 -4.96
CA CYS A 29 3.93 0.74 -4.50
C CYS A 29 3.37 -0.30 -5.47
N GLU A 30 3.02 -1.50 -4.97
CA GLU A 30 2.46 -2.58 -5.80
C GLU A 30 0.93 -2.49 -6.00
N LEU A 31 0.26 -1.52 -5.35
CA LEU A 31 -1.17 -1.29 -5.54
C LEU A 31 -1.43 -0.58 -6.87
N ASN A 32 -2.40 -1.08 -7.63
CA ASN A 32 -2.82 -0.47 -8.88
C ASN A 32 -3.81 0.67 -8.61
N TYR A 33 -3.44 1.88 -9.00
CA TYR A 33 -4.28 3.08 -8.91
C TYR A 33 -3.92 4.09 -10.00
N SER A 34 -4.88 4.93 -10.36
CA SER A 34 -4.75 6.02 -11.33
C SER A 34 -4.85 7.41 -10.71
N ASN A 35 -5.37 7.50 -9.48
CA ASN A 35 -5.62 8.75 -8.78
C ASN A 35 -5.55 8.59 -7.25
N PRO A 36 -5.51 9.69 -6.46
CA PRO A 36 -5.38 9.62 -5.00
C PRO A 36 -6.54 8.94 -4.28
N LEU A 37 -7.77 9.00 -4.82
CA LEU A 37 -8.93 8.33 -4.21
C LEU A 37 -8.77 6.80 -4.32
N GLU A 38 -8.41 6.31 -5.50
CA GLU A 38 -8.14 4.89 -5.72
C GLU A 38 -7.04 4.37 -4.79
N LEU A 39 -5.94 5.13 -4.64
CA LEU A 39 -4.87 4.77 -3.70
C LEU A 39 -5.36 4.73 -2.24
N LEU A 40 -6.18 5.69 -1.84
CA LEU A 40 -6.77 5.72 -0.49
C LEU A 40 -7.61 4.46 -0.23
N ILE A 41 -8.54 4.14 -1.14
CA ILE A 41 -9.40 2.96 -1.01
C ILE A 41 -8.57 1.67 -1.05
N ALA A 42 -7.62 1.54 -1.98
CA ALA A 42 -6.73 0.38 -2.07
C ALA A 42 -5.91 0.20 -0.78
N THR A 43 -5.45 1.29 -0.17
CA THR A 43 -4.71 1.26 1.12
C THR A 43 -5.60 0.81 2.28
N ILE A 44 -6.87 1.22 2.30
CA ILE A 44 -7.83 0.74 3.32
C ILE A 44 -8.04 -0.77 3.16
N LEU A 45 -8.23 -1.24 1.92
CA LEU A 45 -8.46 -2.65 1.62
C LEU A 45 -7.22 -3.53 1.81
N SER A 46 -6.01 -2.97 1.72
CA SER A 46 -4.76 -3.72 1.94
C SER A 46 -4.51 -4.10 3.39
N ALA A 47 -5.25 -3.50 4.33
CA ALA A 47 -5.19 -3.87 5.73
C ALA A 47 -5.44 -5.38 5.91
N ARG A 48 -4.40 -6.11 6.33
CA ARG A 48 -4.43 -7.58 6.52
C ARG A 48 -4.75 -8.37 5.25
N CYS A 49 -4.52 -7.80 4.08
CA CYS A 49 -4.69 -8.42 2.77
C CYS A 49 -3.39 -8.36 1.96
N THR A 50 -3.31 -9.10 0.86
CA THR A 50 -2.17 -9.01 -0.07
C THR A 50 -2.49 -8.04 -1.19
N ASP A 51 -1.49 -7.27 -1.65
CA ASP A 51 -1.66 -6.31 -2.75
C ASP A 51 -2.25 -6.96 -4.02
N LYS A 52 -1.90 -8.23 -4.29
CA LYS A 52 -2.48 -9.02 -5.38
C LYS A 52 -4.00 -9.18 -5.28
N GLN A 53 -4.51 -9.47 -4.08
CA GLN A 53 -5.95 -9.63 -3.84
C GLN A 53 -6.66 -8.27 -3.90
N VAL A 54 -6.05 -7.23 -3.34
CA VAL A 54 -6.58 -5.85 -3.46
C VAL A 54 -6.71 -5.47 -4.93
N ASN A 55 -5.66 -5.67 -5.73
CA ASN A 55 -5.66 -5.35 -7.15
C ASN A 55 -6.72 -6.10 -7.96
N LEU A 56 -7.04 -7.34 -7.57
CA LEU A 56 -8.10 -8.13 -8.21
C LEU A 56 -9.48 -7.53 -7.94
N VAL A 57 -9.75 -7.12 -6.70
CA VAL A 57 -11.02 -6.52 -6.29
C VAL A 57 -11.16 -5.11 -6.87
N THR A 58 -10.11 -4.28 -6.75
CA THR A 58 -10.15 -2.88 -7.17
C THR A 58 -10.35 -2.70 -8.67
N ALA A 59 -9.90 -3.66 -9.49
CA ALA A 59 -10.08 -3.64 -10.94
C ALA A 59 -11.55 -3.51 -11.40
N ASN A 60 -12.49 -4.07 -10.62
CA ASN A 60 -13.92 -3.91 -10.87
C ASN A 60 -14.54 -2.83 -9.97
N LEU A 61 -14.07 -2.72 -8.72
CA LEU A 61 -14.59 -1.75 -7.75
C LEU A 61 -14.47 -0.30 -8.27
N PHE A 62 -13.31 0.07 -8.82
CA PHE A 62 -13.08 1.44 -9.31
C PHE A 62 -13.86 1.77 -10.58
N LYS A 63 -14.24 0.75 -11.37
CA LYS A 63 -15.14 0.95 -12.50
C LYS A 63 -16.59 1.19 -12.04
N LYS A 64 -16.98 0.54 -10.95
CA LYS A 64 -18.33 0.65 -10.36
C LYS A 64 -18.49 1.95 -9.56
N TYR A 65 -17.45 2.37 -8.84
CA TYR A 65 -17.44 3.57 -8.02
C TYR A 65 -16.24 4.47 -8.41
N PRO A 66 -16.35 5.24 -9.51
CA PRO A 66 -15.25 6.05 -10.02
C PRO A 66 -14.97 7.32 -9.20
N SER A 67 -15.93 7.80 -8.40
CA SER A 67 -15.79 9.01 -7.60
C SER A 67 -16.10 8.80 -6.12
N ALA A 68 -15.66 9.74 -5.28
CA ALA A 68 -15.96 9.72 -3.85
C ALA A 68 -17.46 9.78 -3.56
N THR A 69 -18.23 10.47 -4.41
CA THR A 69 -19.69 10.53 -4.32
C THR A 69 -20.33 9.17 -4.59
N ASP A 70 -19.79 8.40 -5.55
CA ASP A 70 -20.29 7.06 -5.86
C ASP A 70 -20.02 6.10 -4.69
N PHE A 71 -18.85 6.18 -4.07
CA PHE A 71 -18.55 5.42 -2.86
C PHE A 71 -19.45 5.83 -1.69
N ALA A 72 -19.67 7.13 -1.49
CA ALA A 72 -20.52 7.64 -0.41
C ALA A 72 -22.00 7.27 -0.59
N GLY A 73 -22.45 7.10 -1.83
CA GLY A 73 -23.81 6.69 -2.18
C GLY A 73 -24.00 5.18 -2.35
N ALA A 74 -22.95 4.38 -2.20
CA ALA A 74 -23.02 2.93 -2.34
C ALA A 74 -23.89 2.31 -1.24
N ASP A 75 -24.72 1.32 -1.59
CA ASP A 75 -25.38 0.50 -0.60
C ASP A 75 -24.32 -0.33 0.15
N PRO A 76 -24.17 -0.18 1.48
CA PRO A 76 -23.20 -0.94 2.26
C PRO A 76 -23.36 -2.46 2.08
N VAL A 77 -24.61 -2.95 1.99
CA VAL A 77 -24.87 -4.39 1.84
C VAL A 77 -24.35 -4.90 0.51
N GLU A 78 -24.51 -4.11 -0.56
CA GLU A 78 -24.00 -4.46 -1.88
C GLU A 78 -22.47 -4.36 -1.96
N LEU A 79 -21.88 -3.38 -1.28
CA LEU A 79 -20.44 -3.15 -1.27
C LEU A 79 -19.66 -4.23 -0.51
N GLU A 80 -20.28 -4.87 0.48
CA GLU A 80 -19.67 -5.93 1.30
C GLU A 80 -19.63 -7.31 0.62
N GLN A 81 -20.42 -7.53 -0.45
CA GLN A 81 -20.47 -8.81 -1.20
C GLN A 81 -19.38 -8.90 -2.27
#